data_AF-A0A3E1ETG0-F1
#
_entry.id   AF-A0A3E1ETG0-F1
#
_cell.length_a   1.000
_cell.length_b   1.000
_cell.length_c   1.000
_cell.angle_alpha   90.00
_cell.angle_beta   90.00
_cell.angle_gamma   90.00
#
_symmetry.space_group_name_H-M   'P 1'
#
loop_
_entity.id
_entity.type
_entity.pdbx_description
1 polymer ?
#
loop_
_entity_poly.entity_id
_entity_poly.type
_entity_poly.pdbx_seq_one_letter_code
_entity_poly.pdbx_strand_id
1 'polypeptide(L)'
;MAATPQQQQENLARLRGNLAQHCTQDPTSAAAATAAATRMPLTHSTNDKAFRGIIAAGALQSNDARNRNSRDVDQVLGSTNHVFLYLGAAAFPKQEVAFIFKAELTVSSAGSAVATPFDSGGCMGRFSLPPGTDPVQFVRDHELPVPDCREYLKDLLAKCFHSIESYLSGDRYYTCPACNATLPDPHGLGPAIIDDHGLDRIHEVRIQGHVDLSPHLCAVLVPDGMAPPELAKLHRAGVRIESYSRPAIPDQGQIHALRDAATDFIMQQYLS
;
A
#
# COMPACT_ATOMS: atom_id res chain seq x y z
N MET A 1 15.43 -10.73 10.15
CA MET A 1 15.37 -9.79 11.28
C MET A 1 15.08 -8.41 10.71
N ALA A 2 14.03 -7.74 11.18
CA ALA A 2 13.71 -6.37 10.75
C ALA A 2 14.79 -5.38 11.23
N ALA A 3 14.87 -4.21 10.59
CA ALA A 3 15.66 -3.08 11.03
C ALA A 3 15.23 -2.64 12.44
N THR A 4 16.19 -2.20 13.25
CA THR A 4 15.90 -1.68 14.59
C THR A 4 15.14 -0.35 14.50
N PRO A 5 14.40 0.08 15.54
CA PRO A 5 13.73 1.38 15.53
C PRO A 5 14.67 2.55 15.24
N GLN A 6 15.90 2.51 15.76
CA GLN A 6 16.91 3.52 15.46
C GLN A 6 17.29 3.50 13.96
N GLN A 7 17.56 2.32 13.41
CA GLN A 7 17.88 2.18 11.99
C GLN A 7 16.72 2.63 11.09
N GLN A 8 15.47 2.37 11.47
CA GLN A 8 14.30 2.86 10.74
C GLN A 8 14.23 4.39 10.71
N GLN A 9 14.56 5.07 11.81
CA GLN A 9 14.64 6.54 11.85
C GLN A 9 15.78 7.08 10.98
N GLU A 10 16.94 6.42 10.99
CA GLU A 10 18.06 6.74 10.10
C GLU A 10 17.69 6.55 8.62
N ASN A 11 16.99 5.46 8.30
CA ASN A 11 16.46 5.20 6.96
C ASN A 11 15.47 6.29 6.53
N LEU A 12 14.55 6.70 7.41
CA LEU A 12 13.61 7.78 7.13
C LEU A 12 14.33 9.08 6.79
N ALA A 13 15.30 9.49 7.63
CA ALA A 13 16.08 10.69 7.39
C ALA A 13 16.84 10.63 6.05
N ARG A 14 17.49 9.48 5.77
CA ARG A 14 18.21 9.24 4.51
C ARG A 14 17.30 9.34 3.30
N LEU A 15 16.15 8.66 3.32
CA LEU A 15 15.22 8.62 2.20
C LEU A 15 14.59 9.99 1.93
N ARG A 16 14.22 10.73 2.97
CA ARG A 16 13.76 12.13 2.83
C ARG A 16 14.87 13.04 2.27
N GLY A 17 16.12 12.82 2.70
CA GLY A 17 17.29 13.50 2.17
C GLY A 17 17.50 13.25 0.67
N ASN A 18 17.32 12.01 0.22
CA ASN A 18 17.39 11.66 -1.21
C ASN A 18 16.30 12.39 -2.01
N LEU A 19 15.05 12.43 -1.51
CA LEU A 19 13.97 13.18 -2.16
C LEU A 19 14.25 14.69 -2.23
N ALA A 20 15.00 15.27 -1.28
CA ALA A 20 15.37 16.69 -1.32
C ALA A 20 16.29 17.06 -2.48
N GLN A 21 16.96 16.09 -3.09
CA GLN A 21 17.81 16.29 -4.27
C GLN A 21 16.99 16.38 -5.57
N HIS A 22 15.72 15.99 -5.53
CA HIS A 22 14.84 15.93 -6.69
C HIS A 22 13.83 17.08 -6.68
N CYS A 23 13.98 18.00 -7.64
CA CYS A 23 13.08 19.11 -7.96
C CYS A 23 12.70 20.07 -6.81
N THR A 24 12.42 21.32 -7.16
CA THR A 24 11.81 22.29 -6.23
C THR A 24 10.32 21.99 -6.07
N GLN A 25 9.82 21.99 -4.83
CA GLN A 25 8.40 21.78 -4.55
C GLN A 25 7.55 22.95 -5.06
N ASP A 26 6.42 22.65 -5.69
CA ASP A 26 5.33 23.62 -5.86
C ASP A 26 4.59 23.75 -4.51
N PRO A 27 4.43 24.97 -3.95
CA PRO A 27 3.70 25.19 -2.69
C PRO A 27 2.28 24.62 -2.66
N THR A 28 1.56 24.65 -3.80
CA THR A 28 0.18 24.15 -3.90
C THR A 28 0.17 22.62 -3.84
N SER A 29 1.14 21.99 -4.51
CA SER A 29 1.36 20.54 -4.46
C SER A 29 1.73 20.08 -3.04
N ALA A 30 2.53 20.87 -2.31
CA ALA A 30 2.94 20.53 -0.95
C ALA A 30 1.75 20.49 0.04
N ALA A 31 0.79 21.41 -0.06
CA ALA A 31 -0.40 21.41 0.80
C ALA A 31 -1.30 20.20 0.52
N ALA A 32 -1.58 19.92 -0.76
CA ALA A 32 -2.37 18.76 -1.16
C ALA A 32 -1.70 17.43 -0.74
N ALA A 33 -0.39 17.31 -0.93
CA ALA A 33 0.39 16.14 -0.51
C ALA A 33 0.36 15.95 1.02
N THR A 34 0.41 17.04 1.79
CA THR A 34 0.32 17.00 3.25
C THR A 34 -1.04 16.48 3.72
N ALA A 35 -2.13 17.06 3.18
CA ALA A 35 -3.48 16.62 3.48
C ALA A 35 -3.67 15.15 3.08
N ALA A 36 -3.18 14.76 1.90
CA ALA A 36 -3.29 13.42 1.40
C ALA A 36 -2.55 12.41 2.24
N ALA A 37 -1.27 12.61 2.53
CA ALA A 37 -0.47 11.68 3.32
C ALA A 37 -1.02 11.49 4.75
N THR A 38 -1.62 12.54 5.33
CA THR A 38 -2.27 12.48 6.65
C THR A 38 -3.55 11.65 6.61
N ARG A 39 -4.39 11.86 5.59
CA ARG A 39 -5.73 11.23 5.47
C ARG A 39 -5.70 9.89 4.72
N MET A 40 -4.58 9.52 4.09
CA MET A 40 -4.46 8.33 3.25
C MET A 40 -4.84 7.08 4.05
N PRO A 41 -5.86 6.32 3.64
CA PRO A 41 -6.24 5.11 4.34
C PRO A 41 -5.23 3.99 4.13
N LEU A 42 -5.33 2.96 4.98
CA LEU A 42 -4.66 1.69 4.73
C LEU A 42 -5.60 0.76 3.98
N THR A 43 -5.13 0.14 2.91
CA THR A 43 -5.92 -0.79 2.11
C THR A 43 -5.30 -2.17 2.12
N HIS A 44 -6.14 -3.20 2.22
CA HIS A 44 -5.77 -4.58 2.00
C HIS A 44 -6.64 -5.15 0.88
N SER A 45 -6.04 -5.78 -0.13
CA SER A 45 -6.80 -6.45 -1.19
C SER A 45 -6.63 -7.96 -1.17
N THR A 46 -7.71 -8.68 -1.52
CA THR A 46 -7.80 -10.13 -1.42
C THR A 46 -8.76 -10.74 -2.44
N ASN A 47 -8.82 -12.06 -2.51
CA ASN A 47 -9.74 -12.82 -3.39
C ASN A 47 -10.96 -13.34 -2.62
N ASP A 48 -12.00 -13.82 -3.32
CA ASP A 48 -13.25 -14.32 -2.68
C ASP A 48 -13.00 -15.31 -1.53
N LYS A 49 -12.12 -16.29 -1.77
CA LYS A 49 -11.87 -17.36 -0.79
C LYS A 49 -11.29 -16.81 0.49
N ALA A 50 -10.32 -15.90 0.40
CA ALA A 50 -9.70 -15.28 1.56
C ALA A 50 -10.64 -14.26 2.23
N PHE A 51 -11.41 -13.51 1.43
CA PHE A 51 -12.42 -12.56 1.89
C PHE A 51 -13.40 -13.19 2.88
N ARG A 52 -14.02 -14.32 2.54
CA ARG A 52 -14.96 -15.01 3.44
C ARG A 52 -14.32 -15.41 4.77
N GLY A 53 -13.07 -15.86 4.73
CA GLY A 53 -12.30 -16.20 5.93
C GLY A 53 -12.05 -14.98 6.83
N ILE A 54 -11.71 -13.84 6.24
CA ILE A 54 -11.50 -12.57 6.96
C ILE A 54 -12.79 -12.12 7.64
N ILE A 55 -13.92 -12.15 6.92
CA ILE A 55 -15.22 -11.74 7.46
C ILE A 55 -15.65 -12.66 8.61
N ALA A 56 -15.48 -13.97 8.46
CA ALA A 56 -15.81 -14.94 9.51
C ALA A 56 -14.94 -14.76 10.76
N ALA A 57 -13.64 -14.46 10.58
CA ALA A 57 -12.71 -14.21 11.67
C ALA A 57 -12.91 -12.83 12.33
N GLY A 58 -13.49 -11.86 11.62
CA GLY A 58 -13.60 -10.48 12.10
C GLY A 58 -12.27 -9.72 12.09
N ALA A 59 -11.23 -10.27 11.45
CA ALA A 59 -9.89 -9.69 11.40
C ALA A 59 -9.12 -10.17 10.15
N LEU A 60 -8.18 -9.33 9.69
CA LEU A 60 -7.07 -9.78 8.86
C LEU A 60 -6.05 -10.50 9.75
N GLN A 61 -5.59 -11.67 9.35
CA GLN A 61 -4.65 -12.46 10.14
C GLN A 61 -3.41 -12.80 9.32
N SER A 62 -2.24 -12.72 9.97
CA SER A 62 -0.96 -13.17 9.40
C SER A 62 -0.97 -14.67 9.04
N ASN A 63 0.07 -15.14 8.34
CA ASN A 63 0.19 -16.56 8.04
C ASN A 63 0.35 -17.39 9.32
N ASP A 64 1.17 -16.91 10.25
CA ASP A 64 1.42 -17.57 11.53
C ASP A 64 0.13 -17.66 12.36
N ALA A 65 -0.63 -16.56 12.48
CA ALA A 65 -1.90 -16.56 13.20
C ALA A 65 -2.96 -17.52 12.59
N ARG A 66 -2.83 -17.84 11.30
CA ARG A 66 -3.72 -18.78 10.59
C ARG A 66 -3.19 -20.22 10.60
N ASN A 67 -2.05 -20.49 11.23
CA ASN A 67 -1.33 -21.77 11.15
C ASN A 67 -1.16 -22.25 9.70
N ARG A 68 -0.87 -21.30 8.78
CA ARG A 68 -0.66 -21.61 7.36
C ARG A 68 0.83 -21.68 7.07
N ASN A 69 1.21 -22.57 6.15
CA ASN A 69 2.54 -22.53 5.57
C ASN A 69 2.76 -21.15 4.96
N SER A 70 3.73 -20.43 5.50
CA SER A 70 4.19 -19.15 4.95
C SER A 70 4.85 -19.39 3.60
N ARG A 71 4.77 -18.40 2.71
CA ARG A 71 5.55 -18.43 1.47
C ARG A 71 7.03 -18.31 1.79
N ASP A 72 7.88 -18.89 0.95
CA ASP A 72 9.35 -18.80 1.09
C ASP A 72 9.81 -17.34 1.21
N VAL A 73 9.17 -16.44 0.44
CA VAL A 73 9.45 -15.00 0.47
C VAL A 73 9.20 -14.37 1.86
N ASP A 74 8.11 -14.77 2.52
CA ASP A 74 7.71 -14.22 3.82
C ASP A 74 8.65 -14.77 4.92
N GLN A 75 9.15 -16.00 4.78
CA GLN A 75 10.14 -16.58 5.68
C GLN A 75 11.50 -15.87 5.56
N VAL A 76 11.97 -15.67 4.34
CA VAL A 76 13.25 -15.00 4.05
C VAL A 76 13.25 -13.56 4.58
N LEU A 77 12.14 -12.84 4.42
CA LEU A 77 11.98 -11.49 4.97
C LEU A 77 11.68 -11.47 6.48
N GLY A 78 11.34 -12.61 7.08
CA GLY A 78 10.91 -12.69 8.48
C GLY A 78 9.57 -11.97 8.72
N SER A 79 8.68 -11.99 7.73
CA SER A 79 7.39 -11.31 7.72
C SER A 79 6.19 -12.26 7.84
N THR A 80 6.43 -13.53 8.19
CA THR A 80 5.39 -14.58 8.34
C THR A 80 4.28 -14.21 9.32
N ASN A 81 4.63 -13.48 10.37
CA ASN A 81 3.74 -12.98 11.40
C ASN A 81 3.12 -11.61 11.06
N HIS A 82 3.22 -11.10 9.83
CA HIS A 82 2.65 -9.80 9.46
C HIS A 82 1.38 -9.91 8.61
N VAL A 83 0.51 -8.91 8.75
CA VAL A 83 -0.55 -8.55 7.82
C VAL A 83 -0.04 -7.44 6.92
N PHE A 84 -0.24 -7.57 5.61
CA PHE A 84 0.24 -6.63 4.60
C PHE A 84 -0.89 -5.69 4.18
N LEU A 85 -0.65 -4.39 4.27
CA LEU A 85 -1.54 -3.31 3.85
C LEU A 85 -0.75 -2.29 3.02
N TYR A 86 -1.44 -1.34 2.39
CA TYR A 86 -0.83 -0.28 1.59
C TYR A 86 -1.43 1.07 1.94
N LEU A 87 -0.62 2.12 2.04
CA LEU A 87 -1.11 3.50 2.14
C LEU A 87 -1.60 3.95 0.75
N GLY A 88 -2.88 3.78 0.46
CA GLY A 88 -3.46 4.14 -0.84
C GLY A 88 -4.47 3.14 -1.36
N ALA A 89 -4.64 3.09 -2.68
CA ALA A 89 -5.61 2.23 -3.35
C ALA A 89 -5.24 0.74 -3.27
N ALA A 90 -6.22 -0.11 -3.60
CA ALA A 90 -5.99 -1.53 -3.75
C ALA A 90 -4.93 -1.75 -4.83
N ALA A 91 -3.76 -2.26 -4.42
CA ALA A 91 -2.64 -2.43 -5.31
C ALA A 91 -2.90 -3.57 -6.31
N PHE A 92 -3.06 -4.80 -5.81
CA PHE A 92 -2.87 -6.00 -6.62
C PHE A 92 -3.99 -6.29 -7.63
N PRO A 93 -3.66 -6.48 -8.92
CA PRO A 93 -4.65 -6.54 -9.99
C PRO A 93 -5.48 -7.81 -10.05
N LYS A 94 -4.98 -8.90 -9.46
CA LYS A 94 -5.68 -10.20 -9.42
C LYS A 94 -6.61 -10.31 -8.21
N GLN A 95 -6.70 -9.28 -7.38
CA GLN A 95 -7.57 -9.26 -6.22
C GLN A 95 -8.93 -8.68 -6.61
N GLU A 96 -9.96 -9.13 -5.91
CA GLU A 96 -11.36 -8.82 -6.24
C GLU A 96 -12.02 -7.99 -5.14
N VAL A 97 -11.47 -8.01 -3.93
CA VAL A 97 -12.06 -7.35 -2.77
C VAL A 97 -11.00 -6.47 -2.14
N ALA A 98 -11.41 -5.28 -1.69
CA ALA A 98 -10.56 -4.39 -0.91
C ALA A 98 -11.21 -4.02 0.43
N PHE A 99 -10.43 -4.08 1.50
CA PHE A 99 -10.76 -3.55 2.82
C PHE A 99 -10.03 -2.22 2.99
N ILE A 100 -10.76 -1.15 3.26
CA ILE A 100 -10.21 0.19 3.49
C ILE A 100 -10.35 0.55 4.96
N PHE A 101 -9.21 0.78 5.61
CA PHE A 101 -9.09 1.12 7.01
C PHE A 101 -8.73 2.59 7.20
N LYS A 102 -9.21 3.14 8.32
CA LYS A 102 -8.89 4.47 8.85
C LYS A 102 -7.39 4.75 8.85
N ALA A 103 -7.01 5.98 8.54
CA ALA A 103 -5.60 6.41 8.54
C ALA A 103 -4.95 6.24 9.93
N GLU A 104 -5.74 6.46 10.98
CA GLU A 104 -5.38 6.33 12.39
C GLU A 104 -4.89 4.92 12.77
N LEU A 105 -5.20 3.89 11.98
CA LEU A 105 -4.69 2.54 12.21
C LEU A 105 -3.15 2.51 12.22
N THR A 106 -2.49 3.37 11.44
CA THR A 106 -1.01 3.52 11.51
C THR A 106 -0.55 3.99 12.89
N VAL A 107 -1.25 4.93 13.52
CA VAL A 107 -0.93 5.42 14.86
C VAL A 107 -1.21 4.33 15.90
N SER A 108 -2.34 3.64 15.80
CA SER A 108 -2.68 2.51 16.69
C SER A 108 -1.70 1.33 16.59
N SER A 109 -0.99 1.22 15.47
CA SER A 109 -0.03 0.13 15.20
C SER A 109 1.43 0.54 15.41
N ALA A 110 1.68 1.71 16.00
CA ALA A 110 3.02 2.18 16.30
C ALA A 110 3.77 1.16 17.18
N GLY A 111 5.00 0.81 16.80
CA GLY A 111 5.82 -0.17 17.50
C GLY A 111 5.53 -1.65 17.19
N SER A 112 4.39 -1.98 16.56
CA SER A 112 4.07 -3.32 16.07
C SER A 112 4.00 -3.40 14.53
N ALA A 113 4.34 -2.31 13.85
CA ALA A 113 4.30 -2.20 12.40
C ALA A 113 5.59 -1.60 11.83
N VAL A 114 5.85 -1.95 10.57
CA VAL A 114 6.96 -1.43 9.76
C VAL A 114 6.47 -1.15 8.35
N ALA A 115 6.98 -0.11 7.71
CA ALA A 115 6.61 0.23 6.34
C ALA A 115 7.81 0.13 5.38
N THR A 116 7.54 -0.02 4.09
CA THR A 116 8.51 0.15 3.01
C THR A 116 7.84 0.94 1.88
N PRO A 117 8.58 1.76 1.13
CA PRO A 117 8.00 2.57 0.06
C PRO A 117 7.75 1.80 -1.25
N PHE A 118 7.73 0.46 -1.18
CA PHE A 118 7.51 -0.49 -2.27
C PHE A 118 7.01 -1.83 -1.70
N ASP A 119 6.56 -2.76 -2.57
CA ASP A 119 6.27 -4.17 -2.24
C ASP A 119 7.56 -4.89 -1.83
N SER A 120 7.73 -5.19 -0.54
CA SER A 120 8.97 -5.82 -0.06
C SER A 120 9.17 -7.24 -0.64
N GLY A 121 8.08 -7.96 -0.96
CA GLY A 121 8.15 -9.26 -1.63
C GLY A 121 8.61 -9.14 -3.09
N GLY A 122 8.33 -8.01 -3.74
CA GLY A 122 8.77 -7.72 -5.11
C GLY A 122 10.29 -7.69 -5.25
N CYS A 123 11.02 -7.25 -4.23
CA CYS A 123 12.49 -7.23 -4.23
C CYS A 123 13.12 -8.63 -4.36
N MET A 124 12.40 -9.71 -4.03
CA MET A 124 12.98 -11.07 -4.05
C MET A 124 13.04 -11.72 -5.44
N GLY A 125 12.63 -11.00 -6.50
CA GLY A 125 12.76 -11.52 -7.87
C GLY A 125 11.88 -10.87 -8.92
N ARG A 126 11.07 -9.86 -8.56
CA ARG A 126 10.27 -9.08 -9.52
C ARG A 126 10.94 -7.76 -9.88
N PHE A 127 11.47 -7.05 -8.89
CA PHE A 127 12.11 -5.77 -9.10
C PHE A 127 13.56 -5.93 -9.50
N SER A 128 14.00 -5.09 -10.45
CA SER A 128 15.40 -4.96 -10.82
C SER A 128 16.14 -4.23 -9.70
N LEU A 129 16.96 -4.94 -8.93
CA LEU A 129 17.82 -4.30 -7.92
C LEU A 129 19.17 -3.89 -8.53
N PRO A 130 19.88 -2.91 -7.94
CA PRO A 130 21.22 -2.57 -8.38
C PRO A 130 22.15 -3.81 -8.32
N PRO A 131 23.10 -3.97 -9.26
CA PRO A 131 23.99 -5.13 -9.30
C PRO A 131 24.73 -5.36 -7.97
N GLY A 132 24.75 -6.61 -7.50
CA GLY A 132 25.42 -6.99 -6.25
C GLY A 132 24.65 -6.65 -4.97
N THR A 133 23.42 -6.13 -5.08
CA THR A 133 22.57 -5.81 -3.92
C THR A 133 21.96 -7.09 -3.35
N ASP A 134 22.08 -7.31 -2.04
CA ASP A 134 21.32 -8.33 -1.34
C ASP A 134 19.85 -7.87 -1.18
N PRO A 135 18.86 -8.61 -1.72
CA PRO A 135 17.47 -8.19 -1.66
C PRO A 135 16.93 -7.99 -0.24
N VAL A 136 17.34 -8.84 0.71
CA VAL A 136 16.87 -8.78 2.09
C VAL A 136 17.42 -7.53 2.77
N GLN A 137 18.71 -7.26 2.61
CA GLN A 137 19.33 -6.04 3.12
C GLN A 137 18.74 -4.80 2.46
N PHE A 138 18.46 -4.83 1.15
CA PHE A 138 17.81 -3.72 0.46
C PHE A 138 16.46 -3.39 1.09
N VAL A 139 15.61 -4.38 1.37
CA VAL A 139 14.34 -4.16 2.07
C VAL A 139 14.59 -3.51 3.43
N ARG A 140 15.52 -4.06 4.25
CA ARG A 140 15.85 -3.53 5.59
C ARG A 140 16.32 -2.09 5.57
N ASP A 141 17.14 -1.72 4.59
CA ASP A 141 17.65 -0.35 4.43
C ASP A 141 16.54 0.63 4.05
N HIS A 142 15.38 0.14 3.60
CA HIS A 142 14.22 0.94 3.23
C HIS A 142 13.05 0.79 4.21
N GLU A 143 13.25 0.10 5.33
CA GLU A 143 12.24 0.01 6.38
C GLU A 143 12.08 1.35 7.08
N LEU A 144 10.83 1.80 7.17
CA LEU A 144 10.39 3.05 7.75
C LEU A 144 9.60 2.80 9.04
N PRO A 145 9.72 3.67 10.05
CA PRO A 145 8.93 3.56 11.27
C PRO A 145 7.48 3.93 10.98
N VAL A 146 6.55 3.27 11.66
CA VAL A 146 5.11 3.59 11.62
C VAL A 146 4.76 4.32 12.92
N PRO A 147 4.09 5.50 12.88
CA PRO A 147 3.39 6.10 11.74
C PRO A 147 4.22 7.06 10.85
N ASP A 148 5.48 7.32 11.20
CA ASP A 148 6.34 8.34 10.57
C ASP A 148 6.57 8.11 9.06
N CYS A 149 6.32 6.91 8.55
CA CYS A 149 6.31 6.60 7.12
C CYS A 149 5.35 7.52 6.32
N ARG A 150 4.33 8.09 6.95
CA ARG A 150 3.44 9.11 6.35
C ARG A 150 4.16 10.42 6.02
N GLU A 151 5.17 10.80 6.80
CA GLU A 151 6.00 11.97 6.50
C GLU A 151 6.84 11.74 5.24
N TYR A 152 7.33 10.52 5.04
CA TYR A 152 7.97 10.15 3.79
C TYR A 152 6.98 10.16 2.62
N LEU A 153 5.78 9.59 2.80
CA LEU A 153 4.74 9.60 1.77
C LEU A 153 4.39 11.03 1.34
N LYS A 154 4.25 11.97 2.30
CA LYS A 154 4.04 13.40 2.00
C LYS A 154 5.12 13.94 1.07
N ASP A 155 6.39 13.73 1.42
CA ASP A 155 7.51 14.25 0.64
C ASP A 155 7.56 13.60 -0.75
N LEU A 156 7.25 12.30 -0.84
CA LEU A 156 7.20 11.56 -2.09
C LEU A 156 6.09 12.08 -3.01
N LEU A 157 4.87 12.27 -2.50
CA LEU A 157 3.74 12.80 -3.25
C LEU A 157 4.01 14.22 -3.76
N ALA A 158 4.62 15.07 -2.92
CA ALA A 158 4.90 16.46 -3.25
C ALA A 158 6.00 16.66 -4.31
N LYS A 159 6.84 15.63 -4.56
CA LYS A 159 8.06 15.76 -5.37
C LYS A 159 8.15 14.81 -6.55
N CYS A 160 7.46 13.68 -6.47
CA CYS A 160 7.64 12.59 -7.42
C CYS A 160 6.33 12.17 -8.12
N PHE A 161 5.22 12.87 -7.86
CA PHE A 161 3.96 12.64 -8.55
C PHE A 161 3.38 13.96 -9.05
N HIS A 162 2.82 13.92 -10.27
CA HIS A 162 2.13 15.07 -10.84
C HIS A 162 0.81 15.37 -10.09
N SER A 163 0.14 14.33 -9.61
CA SER A 163 -1.07 14.43 -8.78
C SER A 163 -1.13 13.27 -7.78
N ILE A 164 -2.01 13.39 -6.78
CA ILE A 164 -2.27 12.28 -5.83
C ILE A 164 -2.98 11.12 -6.54
N GLU A 165 -3.81 11.43 -7.54
CA GLU A 165 -4.47 10.44 -8.38
C GLU A 165 -3.46 9.58 -9.14
N SER A 166 -2.38 10.17 -9.69
CA SER A 166 -1.28 9.44 -10.33
C SER A 166 -0.63 8.40 -9.40
N TYR A 167 -0.51 8.72 -8.10
CA TYR A 167 -0.02 7.76 -7.11
C TYR A 167 -1.03 6.61 -6.90
N LEU A 168 -2.32 6.96 -6.75
CA LEU A 168 -3.37 5.99 -6.49
C LEU A 168 -3.64 5.07 -7.68
N SER A 169 -3.67 5.60 -8.91
CA SER A 169 -3.82 4.84 -10.16
C SER A 169 -2.63 3.90 -10.43
N GLY A 170 -1.46 4.22 -9.86
CA GLY A 170 -0.24 3.45 -10.05
C GLY A 170 0.52 3.85 -11.29
N ASP A 171 0.62 5.16 -11.55
CA ASP A 171 1.42 5.68 -12.64
C ASP A 171 2.84 5.10 -12.59
N ARG A 172 3.30 4.66 -13.76
CA ARG A 172 4.55 3.90 -13.92
C ARG A 172 5.80 4.73 -13.63
N TYR A 173 5.69 6.05 -13.76
CA TYR A 173 6.82 6.96 -13.71
C TYR A 173 6.69 7.92 -12.53
N TYR A 174 7.79 8.08 -11.80
CA TYR A 174 7.94 9.27 -10.97
C TYR A 174 8.09 10.47 -11.88
N THR A 175 7.32 11.51 -11.61
CA THR A 175 7.25 12.70 -12.45
C THR A 175 7.43 13.93 -11.58
N CYS A 176 8.35 14.80 -11.98
CA CYS A 176 8.56 16.07 -11.29
C CYS A 176 7.31 16.95 -11.47
N PRO A 177 6.61 17.37 -10.40
CA PRO A 177 5.39 18.14 -10.54
C PRO A 177 5.61 19.54 -11.13
N ALA A 178 6.83 20.09 -11.00
CA ALA A 178 7.15 21.43 -11.48
C ALA A 178 7.42 21.50 -12.99
N CYS A 179 8.06 20.49 -13.58
CA CYS A 179 8.50 20.51 -14.98
C CYS A 179 8.05 19.30 -15.80
N ASN A 180 7.30 18.38 -15.20
CA ASN A 180 6.80 17.15 -15.82
C ASN A 180 7.89 16.20 -16.36
N ALA A 181 9.14 16.36 -15.92
CA ALA A 181 10.21 15.45 -16.27
C ALA A 181 10.07 14.12 -15.55
N THR A 182 10.29 13.01 -16.26
CA THR A 182 10.44 11.69 -15.64
C THR A 182 11.67 11.68 -14.74
N LEU A 183 11.47 11.23 -13.51
CA LEU A 183 12.49 11.12 -12.49
C LEU A 183 12.98 9.66 -12.38
N PRO A 184 14.24 9.45 -11.96
CA PRO A 184 14.68 8.13 -11.53
C PRO A 184 13.87 7.67 -10.31
N ASP A 185 13.91 6.36 -10.04
CA ASP A 185 13.37 5.80 -8.82
C ASP A 185 14.13 6.34 -7.58
N PRO A 186 13.46 7.01 -6.63
CA PRO A 186 14.14 7.60 -5.47
C PRO A 186 14.63 6.56 -4.46
N HIS A 187 14.22 5.29 -4.61
CA HIS A 187 14.63 4.16 -3.80
C HIS A 187 15.76 3.34 -4.47
N GLY A 188 16.14 3.70 -5.70
CA GLY A 188 17.19 2.99 -6.43
C GLY A 188 16.75 1.65 -7.01
N LEU A 189 15.45 1.39 -7.14
CA LEU A 189 14.97 0.29 -7.97
C LEU A 189 15.28 0.61 -9.44
N GLY A 190 15.87 -0.34 -10.16
CA GLY A 190 16.11 -0.22 -11.59
C GLY A 190 14.80 -0.14 -12.38
N PRO A 191 14.85 0.23 -13.68
CA PRO A 191 13.67 0.15 -14.54
C PRO A 191 13.17 -1.30 -14.52
N ALA A 192 11.98 -1.52 -13.96
CA ALA A 192 11.39 -2.84 -13.91
C ALA A 192 11.00 -3.29 -15.33
N ILE A 193 10.98 -4.60 -15.54
CA ILE A 193 10.10 -5.16 -16.55
C ILE A 193 8.70 -4.99 -15.97
N ILE A 194 8.00 -3.95 -16.42
CA ILE A 194 6.60 -3.72 -16.04
C ILE A 194 5.79 -4.79 -16.78
N ASP A 195 5.67 -5.98 -16.19
CA ASP A 195 4.56 -6.85 -16.51
C ASP A 195 3.28 -6.27 -15.88
N ASP A 196 2.12 -6.74 -16.31
CA ASP A 196 0.82 -6.31 -15.74
C ASP A 196 0.64 -6.75 -14.26
N HIS A 197 1.72 -7.17 -13.59
CA HIS A 197 1.80 -7.49 -12.16
C HIS A 197 2.75 -6.54 -11.39
N GLY A 198 3.61 -5.80 -12.09
CA GLY A 198 4.59 -4.86 -11.56
C GLY A 198 3.95 -3.56 -11.11
N LEU A 199 3.54 -3.53 -9.84
CA LEU A 199 3.12 -2.33 -9.15
C LEU A 199 4.30 -1.80 -8.35
N ASP A 200 5.25 -1.19 -9.04
CA ASP A 200 6.50 -0.72 -8.41
C ASP A 200 6.25 0.43 -7.42
N ARG A 201 5.01 0.91 -7.32
CA ARG A 201 4.63 2.17 -6.67
C ARG A 201 3.51 1.93 -5.66
N ILE A 202 3.85 1.27 -4.56
CA ILE A 202 2.98 1.10 -3.40
C ILE A 202 3.76 1.42 -2.14
N HIS A 203 3.13 2.04 -1.16
CA HIS A 203 3.75 2.22 0.15
C HIS A 203 3.19 1.14 1.09
N GLU A 204 3.92 0.04 1.20
CA GLU A 204 3.56 -1.12 2.00
C GLU A 204 3.69 -0.84 3.49
N VAL A 205 2.71 -1.31 4.27
CA VAL A 205 2.69 -1.30 5.73
C VAL A 205 2.42 -2.71 6.21
N ARG A 206 3.31 -3.23 7.05
CA ARG A 206 3.26 -4.59 7.60
C ARG A 206 2.98 -4.49 9.10
N ILE A 207 1.85 -5.00 9.56
CA ILE A 207 1.42 -4.98 10.97
C ILE A 207 1.54 -6.39 11.54
N GLN A 208 2.20 -6.56 12.68
CA GLN A 208 2.36 -7.87 13.31
C GLN A 208 1.05 -8.45 13.86
N GLY A 209 0.90 -9.76 13.75
CA GLY A 209 -0.22 -10.54 14.28
C GLY A 209 -1.47 -10.47 13.40
N HIS A 210 -2.37 -9.56 13.73
CA HIS A 210 -3.67 -9.40 13.10
C HIS A 210 -4.11 -7.93 13.10
N VAL A 211 -5.08 -7.61 12.25
CA VAL A 211 -5.76 -6.31 12.20
C VAL A 211 -7.25 -6.56 12.30
N ASP A 212 -7.85 -6.17 13.41
CA ASP A 212 -9.30 -6.28 13.60
C ASP A 212 -10.05 -5.41 12.59
N LEU A 213 -11.17 -5.92 12.08
CA LEU A 213 -12.04 -5.13 11.20
C LEU A 213 -12.67 -3.96 11.98
N SER A 214 -13.05 -4.16 13.24
CA SER A 214 -13.53 -3.07 14.09
C SER A 214 -12.41 -2.58 15.02
N PRO A 215 -12.28 -1.28 15.31
CA PRO A 215 -13.14 -0.15 14.91
C PRO A 215 -12.62 0.63 13.67
N HIS A 216 -11.60 0.09 13.00
CA HIS A 216 -10.83 0.84 12.00
C HIS A 216 -11.28 0.62 10.56
N LEU A 217 -12.06 -0.42 10.23
CA LEU A 217 -12.58 -0.61 8.88
C LEU A 217 -13.63 0.47 8.55
N CYS A 218 -13.41 1.18 7.46
CA CYS A 218 -14.32 2.19 6.93
C CYS A 218 -15.19 1.63 5.81
N ALA A 219 -14.59 0.85 4.92
CA ALA A 219 -15.28 0.36 3.74
C ALA A 219 -14.77 -1.01 3.30
N VAL A 220 -15.65 -1.73 2.60
CA VAL A 220 -15.30 -2.91 1.81
C VAL A 220 -15.77 -2.66 0.39
N LEU A 221 -14.85 -2.73 -0.58
CA LEU A 221 -15.19 -2.76 -1.99
C LEU A 221 -15.30 -4.20 -2.45
N VAL A 222 -16.44 -4.55 -3.04
CA VAL A 222 -16.71 -5.87 -3.58
C VAL A 222 -17.25 -5.75 -5.01
N PRO A 223 -17.08 -6.77 -5.85
CA PRO A 223 -17.71 -6.76 -7.15
C PRO A 223 -19.23 -6.81 -7.08
N ASP A 224 -19.90 -6.32 -8.11
CA ASP A 224 -21.35 -6.47 -8.26
C ASP A 224 -21.79 -7.94 -8.12
N GLY A 225 -22.85 -8.17 -7.33
CA GLY A 225 -23.37 -9.50 -7.03
C GLY A 225 -22.54 -10.30 -6.00
N MET A 226 -21.44 -9.75 -5.47
CA MET A 226 -20.51 -10.41 -4.55
C MET A 226 -20.57 -9.84 -3.13
N ALA A 227 -21.77 -9.58 -2.63
CA ALA A 227 -21.99 -9.15 -1.24
C ALA A 227 -22.51 -10.33 -0.40
N PRO A 228 -21.65 -11.05 0.33
CA PRO A 228 -22.12 -12.13 1.18
C PRO A 228 -22.96 -11.58 2.34
N PRO A 229 -23.94 -12.34 2.87
CA PRO A 229 -24.83 -11.87 3.94
C PRO A 229 -24.11 -11.34 5.18
N GLU A 230 -22.89 -11.83 5.44
CA GLU A 230 -22.05 -11.43 6.55
C GLU A 230 -21.61 -9.96 6.48
N LEU A 231 -21.54 -9.35 5.28
CA LEU A 231 -21.31 -7.91 5.12
C LEU A 231 -22.43 -7.07 5.74
N ALA A 232 -23.65 -7.61 5.87
CA ALA A 232 -24.76 -6.89 6.51
C ALA A 232 -24.45 -6.54 7.97
N LYS A 233 -23.63 -7.34 8.66
CA LYS A 233 -23.18 -7.03 10.03
C LYS A 233 -22.24 -5.82 10.04
N LEU A 234 -21.27 -5.79 9.12
CA LEU A 234 -20.35 -4.66 8.96
C LEU A 234 -21.10 -3.39 8.55
N HIS A 235 -22.05 -3.51 7.61
CA HIS A 235 -22.89 -2.39 7.20
C HIS A 235 -23.69 -1.78 8.36
N ARG A 236 -24.32 -2.63 9.19
CA ARG A 236 -25.00 -2.16 10.42
C ARG A 236 -24.04 -1.52 11.44
N ALA A 237 -22.77 -1.91 11.43
CA ALA A 237 -21.73 -1.31 12.26
C ALA A 237 -21.16 0.01 11.67
N GLY A 238 -21.71 0.49 10.55
CA GLY A 238 -21.30 1.75 9.90
C GLY A 238 -20.19 1.60 8.86
N VAL A 239 -19.81 0.38 8.49
CA VAL A 239 -18.86 0.13 7.40
C VAL A 239 -19.58 0.29 6.07
N ARG A 240 -19.03 1.09 5.17
CA ARG A 240 -19.58 1.25 3.81
C ARG A 240 -19.31 0.02 2.97
N ILE A 241 -20.31 -0.45 2.25
CA ILE A 241 -20.17 -1.55 1.30
C ILE A 241 -20.36 -0.95 -0.09
N GLU A 242 -19.27 -0.84 -0.84
CA GLU A 242 -19.28 -0.27 -2.19
C GLU A 242 -19.17 -1.41 -3.19
N SER A 243 -20.08 -1.45 -4.16
CA SER A 243 -19.99 -2.40 -5.25
C SER A 243 -19.34 -1.75 -6.48
N TYR A 244 -18.61 -2.54 -7.26
CA TYR A 244 -18.05 -2.07 -8.52
C TYR A 244 -18.27 -3.10 -9.63
N SER A 245 -18.47 -2.60 -10.84
CA SER A 245 -18.71 -3.44 -12.01
C SER A 245 -17.42 -4.07 -12.50
N ARG A 246 -17.46 -5.39 -12.74
CA ARG A 246 -16.38 -6.11 -13.42
C ARG A 246 -16.65 -6.14 -14.93
N PRO A 247 -15.66 -5.80 -15.77
CA PRO A 247 -15.78 -6.01 -17.21
C PRO A 247 -16.09 -7.48 -17.53
N ALA A 248 -16.97 -7.72 -18.51
CA ALA A 248 -17.44 -9.06 -18.87
C ALA A 248 -16.39 -9.93 -19.55
N ILE A 249 -15.30 -9.34 -20.07
CA ILE A 249 -14.22 -10.03 -20.78
C ILE A 249 -12.93 -9.87 -19.95
N PRO A 250 -12.17 -10.95 -19.69
CA PRO A 250 -10.85 -10.87 -19.09
C PRO A 250 -9.85 -10.31 -20.11
N ASP A 251 -9.75 -8.99 -20.16
CA ASP A 251 -8.66 -8.25 -20.79
C ASP A 251 -7.88 -7.46 -19.73
N GLN A 252 -6.91 -6.66 -20.16
CA GLN A 252 -6.14 -5.77 -19.27
C GLN A 252 -7.04 -4.81 -18.45
N GLY A 253 -8.30 -4.58 -18.83
CA GLY A 253 -9.25 -3.77 -18.08
C GLY A 253 -9.75 -4.44 -16.79
N GLN A 254 -9.76 -5.78 -16.69
CA GLN A 254 -10.11 -6.46 -15.43
C GLN A 254 -9.05 -6.30 -14.34
N ILE A 255 -7.80 -6.11 -14.72
CA ILE A 255 -6.63 -6.00 -13.83
C ILE A 255 -6.70 -4.72 -12.98
N HIS A 256 -7.41 -3.68 -13.43
CA HIS A 256 -7.44 -2.39 -12.74
C HIS A 256 -8.77 -2.02 -12.09
N ALA A 257 -9.87 -2.72 -12.37
CA ALA A 257 -11.21 -2.33 -11.89
C ALA A 257 -11.31 -2.13 -10.36
N LEU A 258 -10.69 -3.01 -9.56
CA LEU A 258 -10.67 -2.82 -8.10
C LEU A 258 -9.83 -1.61 -7.68
N ARG A 259 -8.71 -1.37 -8.38
CA ARG A 259 -7.82 -0.24 -8.12
C ARG A 259 -8.48 1.08 -8.48
N ASP A 260 -9.19 1.14 -9.60
CA ASP A 260 -9.93 2.31 -10.04
C ASP A 260 -11.06 2.62 -9.04
N ALA A 261 -11.86 1.62 -8.68
CA ALA A 261 -12.92 1.78 -7.68
C ALA A 261 -12.37 2.23 -6.32
N ALA A 262 -11.23 1.67 -5.89
CA ALA A 262 -10.56 2.10 -4.65
C ALA A 262 -10.01 3.53 -4.77
N THR A 263 -9.46 3.90 -5.93
CA THR A 263 -8.95 5.24 -6.21
C THR A 263 -10.09 6.26 -6.13
N ASP A 264 -11.19 6.03 -6.84
CA ASP A 264 -12.37 6.88 -6.83
C ASP A 264 -12.93 7.05 -5.42
N PHE A 265 -13.07 5.94 -4.68
CA PHE A 265 -13.52 5.99 -3.30
C PHE A 265 -12.60 6.82 -2.42
N ILE A 266 -11.28 6.62 -2.51
CA ILE A 266 -10.30 7.36 -1.71
C ILE A 266 -10.33 8.85 -2.06
N MET A 267 -10.34 9.17 -3.35
CA MET A 267 -10.41 10.55 -3.83
C MET A 267 -11.66 11.26 -3.29
N GLN A 268 -12.83 10.64 -3.43
CA GLN A 268 -14.09 11.24 -3.00
C GLN A 268 -14.21 11.40 -1.47
N GLN A 269 -13.73 10.42 -0.70
CA GLN A 269 -13.98 10.39 0.75
C GLN A 269 -12.86 10.98 1.60
N TYR A 270 -11.63 10.95 1.11
CA TYR A 270 -10.46 11.33 1.89
C TYR A 270 -9.67 12.49 1.29
N LEU A 271 -9.84 12.81 0.01
CA LEU A 271 -8.93 13.75 -0.69
C LEU A 271 -9.65 14.85 -1.48
N SER A 272 -10.99 14.89 -1.43
CA SER A 272 -11.83 15.98 -1.94
C SER A 272 -11.90 17.16 -0.99
#